data_AF-A0A9E4EEW3-F1
#
_entry.id   AF-A0A9E4EEW3-F1
#
_cell.length_a   1.000
_cell.length_b   1.000
_cell.length_c   1.000
_cell.angle_alpha   90.00
_cell.angle_beta   90.00
_cell.angle_gamma   90.00
#
_symmetry.space_group_name_H-M   'P 1'
#
loop_
_entity.id
_entity.type
_entity.pdbx_description
1 polymer ?
#
loop_
_entity_poly.entity_id
_entity_poly.type
_entity_poly.pdbx_seq_one_letter_code
_entity_poly.pdbx_strand_id
1 'polypeptide(L)'
;MICVLPARMESTRLPGKPLKMIAGRTLIERSWHRAVKAFGPQPGSTVVVATDSRQIARAARRFGADVVMTSAHHGCGTERVEEAAALLRAGPGDVIVNFQGDEPFADAPAVLRAAERVGKQLERSPDPAKELIVATVAAPLRDEEERWSPSLVKVWPGREGRGGGGGGGDAPRGDLRLFAGGPPEMGLGPSKRRRTSGEPGAAQGNGGRHPRLR
;
A
#
# COMPACT_ATOMS: atom_id res chain seq x y z
N MET A 1 -15.58 -11.35 -1.12
CA MET A 1 -14.20 -10.79 -1.01
C MET A 1 -13.93 -9.88 -2.19
N ILE A 2 -13.18 -8.80 -2.00
CA ILE A 2 -12.83 -7.87 -3.08
C ILE A 2 -11.31 -7.87 -3.24
N CYS A 3 -10.82 -8.53 -4.28
CA CYS A 3 -9.40 -8.56 -4.62
C CYS A 3 -9.07 -7.41 -5.57
N VAL A 4 -8.27 -6.46 -5.10
CA VAL A 4 -7.88 -5.26 -5.84
C VAL A 4 -6.42 -5.36 -6.23
N LEU A 5 -6.13 -5.21 -7.52
CA LEU A 5 -4.79 -5.11 -8.07
C LEU A 5 -4.46 -3.64 -8.37
N PRO A 6 -3.73 -2.93 -7.49
CA PRO A 6 -3.33 -1.55 -7.77
C PRO A 6 -2.27 -1.53 -8.89
N ALA A 7 -2.46 -0.64 -9.87
CA ALA A 7 -1.53 -0.45 -10.97
C ALA A 7 -1.45 1.02 -11.37
N ARG A 8 -0.22 1.53 -11.51
CA ARG A 8 0.05 2.90 -12.01
C ARG A 8 1.14 2.86 -13.07
N MET A 9 1.07 3.76 -14.04
CA MET A 9 2.11 3.87 -15.08
C MET A 9 3.41 4.44 -14.51
N GLU A 10 3.27 5.35 -13.56
CA GLU A 10 4.37 6.12 -13.01
C GLU A 10 5.05 5.33 -11.89
N SER A 11 6.22 4.76 -12.20
CA SER A 11 7.09 4.10 -11.24
C SER A 11 8.49 4.64 -11.45
N THR A 12 9.06 5.22 -10.39
CA THR A 12 10.40 5.84 -10.42
C THR A 12 11.50 4.82 -10.70
N ARG A 13 11.31 3.56 -10.25
CA ARG A 13 12.29 2.48 -10.44
C ARG A 13 12.16 1.75 -11.77
N LEU A 14 10.94 1.67 -12.33
CA LEU A 14 10.70 0.98 -13.59
C LEU A 14 9.46 1.57 -14.30
N PRO A 15 9.64 2.59 -15.16
CA PRO A 15 8.53 3.22 -15.87
C PRO A 15 7.72 2.24 -16.72
N GLY A 16 6.39 2.37 -16.70
CA GLY A 16 5.49 1.51 -17.47
C GLY A 16 5.50 0.04 -17.04
N LYS A 17 6.01 -0.28 -15.84
CA LYS A 17 6.14 -1.65 -15.31
C LYS A 17 4.89 -2.52 -15.52
N PRO A 18 3.65 -2.06 -15.23
CA PRO A 18 2.47 -2.92 -15.38
C PRO A 18 2.26 -3.47 -16.80
N LEU A 19 2.63 -2.69 -17.82
CA LEU A 19 2.42 -3.05 -19.23
C LEU A 19 3.66 -3.67 -19.88
N LYS A 20 4.75 -3.88 -19.14
CA LYS A 20 5.92 -4.60 -19.67
C LYS A 20 5.56 -6.05 -19.99
N MET A 21 6.04 -6.51 -21.14
CA MET A 21 5.80 -7.86 -21.61
C MET A 21 6.76 -8.84 -20.94
N ILE A 22 6.21 -9.95 -20.45
CA ILE A 22 6.95 -11.12 -19.96
C ILE A 22 6.36 -12.33 -20.67
N ALA A 23 7.18 -13.02 -21.48
CA ALA A 23 6.79 -14.22 -22.22
C ALA A 23 5.38 -14.12 -22.85
N GLY A 24 5.13 -13.06 -23.64
CA GLY A 24 3.89 -12.88 -24.41
C GLY A 24 2.68 -12.28 -23.68
N ARG A 25 2.78 -11.97 -22.38
CA ARG A 25 1.71 -11.31 -21.60
C ARG A 25 2.24 -10.13 -20.82
N THR A 26 1.40 -9.14 -20.56
CA THR A 26 1.81 -8.01 -19.71
C THR A 26 2.00 -8.46 -18.26
N LEU A 27 2.80 -7.74 -17.48
CA LEU A 27 3.01 -8.02 -16.06
C LEU A 27 1.69 -8.05 -15.30
N ILE A 28 0.85 -7.02 -15.48
CA ILE A 28 -0.44 -6.91 -14.80
C ILE A 28 -1.42 -8.01 -15.21
N GLU A 29 -1.41 -8.41 -16.48
CA GLU A 29 -2.22 -9.54 -16.98
C GLU A 29 -1.85 -10.85 -16.26
N ARG A 30 -0.55 -11.11 -16.09
CA ARG A 30 -0.07 -12.30 -15.37
C ARG A 30 -0.51 -12.30 -13.92
N SER A 31 -0.34 -11.18 -13.21
CA SER A 31 -0.78 -11.03 -11.82
C SER A 31 -2.29 -11.19 -11.70
N TRP A 32 -3.06 -10.58 -12.61
CA TRP A 32 -4.51 -10.71 -12.65
C TRP A 32 -4.98 -12.15 -12.85
N HIS A 33 -4.40 -12.89 -13.79
CA HIS A 33 -4.76 -14.31 -13.98
C HIS A 33 -4.49 -15.17 -12.73
N ARG A 34 -3.44 -14.86 -11.95
CA ARG A 34 -3.19 -15.56 -10.68
C ARG A 34 -4.23 -15.24 -9.63
N ALA A 35 -4.59 -13.96 -9.51
CA ALA A 35 -5.65 -13.52 -8.62
C ALA A 35 -6.99 -14.17 -9.02
N VAL A 36 -7.38 -14.14 -10.29
CA VAL A 36 -8.60 -14.79 -10.78
C VAL A 36 -8.59 -16.29 -10.51
N LYS A 37 -7.47 -16.98 -10.72
CA LYS A 37 -7.39 -18.42 -10.43
C LYS A 37 -7.63 -18.75 -8.95
N ALA A 38 -7.18 -17.89 -8.03
CA ALA A 38 -7.35 -18.10 -6.60
C ALA A 38 -8.73 -17.62 -6.09
N PHE A 39 -9.10 -16.37 -6.42
CA PHE A 39 -10.29 -15.71 -5.87
C PHE A 39 -11.54 -15.89 -6.73
N GLY A 40 -11.42 -16.08 -8.04
CA GLY A 40 -12.56 -16.22 -8.96
C GLY A 40 -13.51 -17.38 -8.64
N PRO A 41 -13.01 -18.56 -8.22
CA PRO A 41 -13.88 -19.66 -7.79
C PRO A 41 -14.62 -19.42 -6.46
N GLN A 42 -14.23 -18.39 -5.70
CA GLN A 42 -14.81 -18.13 -4.38
C GLN A 42 -16.18 -17.42 -4.52
N PRO A 43 -17.24 -17.91 -3.87
CA PRO A 43 -18.57 -17.28 -3.94
C PRO A 43 -18.53 -15.81 -3.52
N GLY A 44 -19.24 -14.95 -4.27
CA GLY A 44 -19.32 -13.52 -3.97
C GLY A 44 -17.98 -12.79 -4.00
N SER A 45 -16.99 -13.33 -4.71
CA SER A 45 -15.67 -12.71 -4.84
C SER A 45 -15.53 -11.98 -6.17
N THR A 46 -14.85 -10.84 -6.14
CA THR A 46 -14.51 -10.07 -7.34
C THR A 46 -13.02 -9.80 -7.41
N VAL A 47 -12.50 -9.67 -8.63
CA VAL A 47 -11.08 -9.38 -8.91
C VAL A 47 -11.02 -8.21 -9.88
N VAL A 48 -10.52 -7.06 -9.39
CA VAL A 48 -10.49 -5.81 -10.15
C VAL A 48 -9.07 -5.26 -10.28
N VAL A 49 -8.80 -4.53 -11.36
CA VAL A 49 -7.61 -3.68 -11.48
C VAL A 49 -7.97 -2.25 -11.11
N ALA A 50 -7.29 -1.68 -10.13
CA ALA A 50 -7.45 -0.28 -9.75
C ALA A 50 -6.32 0.57 -10.34
N THR A 51 -6.66 1.57 -11.16
CA THR A 51 -5.65 2.38 -11.86
C THR A 51 -6.11 3.81 -12.12
N ASP A 52 -5.17 4.73 -12.26
CA ASP A 52 -5.40 6.11 -12.74
C ASP A 52 -5.20 6.21 -14.26
N SER A 53 -4.57 5.20 -14.87
CA SER A 53 -4.14 5.26 -16.26
C SER A 53 -5.18 4.66 -17.20
N ARG A 54 -5.65 5.48 -18.14
CA ARG A 54 -6.48 5.01 -19.27
C ARG A 54 -5.77 3.96 -20.13
N GLN A 55 -4.43 3.97 -20.18
CA GLN A 55 -3.68 2.96 -20.94
C GLN A 55 -3.73 1.60 -20.25
N ILE A 56 -3.48 1.56 -18.94
CA ILE A 56 -3.61 0.35 -18.13
C ILE A 56 -5.04 -0.16 -18.17
N ALA A 57 -6.03 0.72 -17.98
CA ALA A 57 -7.44 0.36 -18.02
C ALA A 57 -7.84 -0.30 -19.36
N ARG A 58 -7.41 0.26 -20.49
CA ARG A 58 -7.68 -0.33 -21.82
C ARG A 58 -7.00 -1.69 -21.98
N ALA A 59 -5.74 -1.83 -21.56
CA ALA A 59 -5.05 -3.11 -21.61
C ALA A 59 -5.73 -4.17 -20.72
N ALA A 60 -6.13 -3.78 -19.51
CA ALA A 60 -6.79 -4.65 -18.53
C ALA A 60 -8.12 -5.21 -19.06
N ARG A 61 -8.97 -4.34 -19.62
CA ARG A 61 -10.23 -4.77 -20.22
C ARG A 61 -10.04 -5.76 -21.38
N ARG A 62 -8.94 -5.66 -22.15
CA ARG A 62 -8.66 -6.59 -23.27
C ARG A 62 -8.40 -8.03 -22.82
N PHE A 63 -7.90 -8.24 -21.60
CA PHE A 63 -7.74 -9.59 -21.04
C PHE A 63 -8.88 -9.99 -20.09
N GLY A 64 -9.97 -9.21 -20.04
CA GLY A 64 -11.20 -9.55 -19.31
C GLY A 64 -11.24 -9.06 -17.87
N ALA A 65 -10.32 -8.18 -17.44
CA ALA A 65 -10.38 -7.61 -16.11
C ALA A 65 -11.42 -6.50 -15.99
N ASP A 66 -12.16 -6.53 -14.89
CA ASP A 66 -12.87 -5.37 -14.38
C ASP A 66 -11.88 -4.30 -13.93
N VAL A 67 -12.22 -3.04 -14.17
CA VAL A 67 -11.34 -1.91 -13.90
C VAL A 67 -12.06 -0.84 -13.11
N VAL A 68 -11.47 -0.45 -11.99
CA VAL A 68 -11.86 0.70 -11.19
C VAL A 68 -10.89 1.84 -11.48
N MET A 69 -11.40 2.94 -12.03
CA MET A 69 -10.60 4.16 -12.18
C MET A 69 -10.47 4.84 -10.82
N THR A 70 -9.24 5.22 -10.46
CA THR A 70 -8.87 5.79 -9.16
C THR A 70 -8.08 7.08 -9.37
N SER A 71 -7.97 7.89 -8.32
CA SER A 71 -7.19 9.13 -8.32
C SER A 71 -5.73 8.91 -8.70
N ALA A 72 -5.17 9.89 -9.41
CA ALA A 72 -3.74 9.95 -9.73
C ALA A 72 -2.89 10.50 -8.57
N HIS A 73 -3.52 11.00 -7.51
CA HIS A 73 -2.85 11.70 -6.40
C HIS A 73 -2.42 10.78 -5.24
N HIS A 74 -2.66 9.47 -5.34
CA HIS A 74 -2.27 8.51 -4.33
C HIS A 74 -0.76 8.36 -4.22
N GLY A 75 -0.22 8.53 -3.02
CA GLY A 75 1.18 8.35 -2.69
C GLY A 75 1.60 6.88 -2.64
N CYS A 76 0.67 5.99 -2.31
CA CYS A 76 0.94 4.55 -2.21
C CYS A 76 -0.15 3.65 -2.83
N GLY A 77 0.15 2.36 -2.94
CA GLY A 77 -0.79 1.36 -3.47
C GLY A 77 -1.99 1.13 -2.54
N THR A 78 -1.80 1.25 -1.23
CA THR A 78 -2.86 1.02 -0.23
C THR A 78 -3.98 2.06 -0.33
N GLU A 79 -3.67 3.35 -0.45
CA GLU A 79 -4.65 4.43 -0.65
C GLU A 79 -5.50 4.18 -1.92
N ARG A 80 -4.87 3.66 -2.98
CA ARG A 80 -5.58 3.29 -4.21
C ARG A 80 -6.54 2.13 -4.00
N VAL A 81 -6.15 1.13 -3.20
CA VAL A 81 -7.02 0.01 -2.85
C VAL A 81 -8.19 0.46 -1.99
N GLU A 82 -7.95 1.38 -1.06
CA GLU A 82 -8.99 1.99 -0.24
C GLU A 82 -10.03 2.73 -1.09
N GLU A 83 -9.60 3.61 -2.00
CA GLU A 83 -10.53 4.28 -2.92
C GLU A 83 -11.29 3.28 -3.79
N ALA A 84 -10.61 2.25 -4.31
CA ALA A 84 -11.27 1.24 -5.13
C ALA A 84 -12.34 0.46 -4.33
N ALA A 85 -12.07 0.11 -3.07
CA ALA A 85 -13.03 -0.53 -2.19
C ALA A 85 -14.25 0.39 -1.92
N ALA A 86 -14.02 1.68 -1.69
CA ALA A 86 -15.09 2.66 -1.51
C ALA A 86 -15.96 2.81 -2.78
N LEU A 87 -15.35 2.89 -3.97
CA LEU A 87 -16.05 2.97 -5.25
C LEU A 87 -16.86 1.71 -5.55
N LEU A 88 -16.40 0.55 -5.10
CA LEU A 88 -17.11 -0.73 -5.17
C LEU A 88 -18.15 -0.90 -4.06
N ARG A 89 -18.32 0.10 -3.18
CA ARG A 89 -19.26 0.08 -2.05
C ARG A 89 -19.05 -1.09 -1.11
N ALA A 90 -17.79 -1.42 -0.84
CA ALA A 90 -17.44 -2.42 0.16
C ALA A 90 -18.09 -2.11 1.52
N GLY A 91 -18.71 -3.11 2.12
CA GLY A 91 -19.34 -3.02 3.44
C GLY A 91 -18.44 -3.54 4.56
N PRO A 92 -18.87 -3.39 5.84
CA PRO A 92 -18.11 -3.84 7.00
C PRO A 92 -17.80 -5.35 7.06
N GLY A 93 -18.53 -6.17 6.31
CA GLY A 93 -18.30 -7.62 6.21
C GLY A 93 -17.37 -8.02 5.05
N ASP A 94 -16.95 -7.08 4.21
CA ASP A 94 -16.11 -7.39 3.05
C ASP A 94 -14.64 -7.49 3.43
N VAL A 95 -14.01 -8.58 3.00
CA VAL A 95 -12.55 -8.72 3.04
C VAL A 95 -11.96 -8.08 1.79
N ILE A 96 -11.18 -7.02 1.99
CA ILE A 96 -10.41 -6.35 0.93
C ILE A 96 -9.02 -6.97 0.85
N VAL A 97 -8.66 -7.44 -0.35
CA VAL A 97 -7.35 -8.04 -0.61
C VAL A 97 -6.55 -7.10 -1.53
N ASN A 98 -5.45 -6.57 -1.02
CA ASN A 98 -4.47 -5.82 -1.80
C ASN A 98 -3.49 -6.80 -2.48
N PHE A 99 -3.82 -7.26 -3.68
CA PHE A 99 -3.00 -8.20 -4.44
C PHE A 99 -2.06 -7.42 -5.37
N GLN A 100 -0.75 -7.43 -5.12
CA GLN A 100 0.18 -6.59 -5.88
C GLN A 100 0.15 -6.90 -7.39
N GLY A 101 -0.14 -5.86 -8.20
CA GLY A 101 -0.25 -5.98 -9.65
C GLY A 101 1.07 -6.30 -10.36
N ASP A 102 2.19 -6.17 -9.66
CA ASP A 102 3.54 -6.35 -10.18
C ASP A 102 4.28 -7.58 -9.63
N GLU A 103 3.56 -8.49 -8.96
CA GLU A 103 4.06 -9.76 -8.42
C GLU A 103 3.45 -10.98 -9.16
N PRO A 104 3.85 -11.25 -10.41
CA PRO A 104 3.30 -12.33 -11.24
C PRO A 104 3.71 -13.74 -10.74
N PHE A 105 4.45 -13.83 -9.64
CA PHE A 105 4.88 -15.08 -9.02
C PHE A 105 4.35 -15.23 -7.59
N ALA A 106 3.51 -14.30 -7.12
CA ALA A 106 2.89 -14.40 -5.80
C ALA A 106 2.17 -15.74 -5.61
N ASP A 107 2.27 -16.27 -4.39
CA ASP A 107 1.53 -17.45 -3.93
C ASP A 107 0.07 -17.05 -3.63
N ALA A 108 -0.71 -16.90 -4.70
CA ALA A 108 -2.12 -16.53 -4.61
C ALA A 108 -2.94 -17.47 -3.70
N PRO A 109 -2.71 -18.80 -3.67
CA PRO A 109 -3.30 -19.68 -2.67
C PRO A 109 -2.99 -19.29 -1.22
N ALA A 110 -1.76 -18.87 -0.90
CA ALA A 110 -1.43 -18.39 0.44
C ALA A 110 -2.17 -17.09 0.78
N VAL A 111 -2.25 -16.14 -0.16
CA VAL A 111 -3.00 -14.89 0.03
C VAL A 111 -4.48 -15.17 0.27
N LEU A 112 -5.07 -16.09 -0.49
CA LEU A 112 -6.46 -16.53 -0.29
C LEU A 112 -6.67 -17.11 1.11
N ARG A 113 -5.82 -18.03 1.57
CA ARG A 113 -5.92 -18.61 2.93
C ARG A 113 -5.84 -17.54 4.02
N ALA A 114 -5.00 -16.51 3.83
CA ALA A 114 -4.94 -15.38 4.75
C ALA A 114 -6.24 -14.57 4.74
N ALA A 115 -6.80 -14.28 3.56
CA ALA A 115 -8.09 -13.60 3.41
C ALA A 115 -9.25 -14.39 4.04
N GLU A 116 -9.30 -15.71 3.86
CA GLU A 116 -10.29 -16.59 4.50
C GLU A 116 -10.19 -16.55 6.03
N ARG A 117 -8.97 -16.51 6.57
CA ARG A 117 -8.75 -16.38 8.02
C ARG A 117 -9.29 -15.04 8.54
N VAL A 118 -9.06 -13.95 7.81
CA VAL A 118 -9.63 -12.64 8.15
C VAL A 118 -11.15 -12.68 8.10
N GLY A 119 -11.75 -13.25 7.04
CA GLY A 119 -13.19 -13.40 6.92
C GLY A 119 -13.82 -14.16 8.09
N LYS A 120 -13.24 -15.31 8.46
CA LYS A 120 -13.69 -16.10 9.62
C LYS A 120 -13.57 -15.35 10.95
N GLN A 121 -12.64 -14.42 11.07
CA GLN A 121 -12.52 -13.59 12.27
C GLN A 121 -13.57 -12.48 12.27
N LEU A 122 -13.80 -11.82 11.13
CA LEU A 122 -14.88 -10.82 10.97
C LEU A 122 -16.26 -11.42 11.27
N GLU A 123 -16.55 -12.64 10.80
CA GLU A 123 -17.81 -13.34 11.08
C GLU A 123 -18.07 -13.58 12.57
N ARG A 124 -17.01 -13.67 13.38
CA ARG A 124 -17.09 -13.87 14.84
C ARG A 124 -17.13 -12.54 15.59
N SER A 125 -16.96 -11.43 14.90
CA SER A 125 -16.97 -10.10 15.51
C SER A 125 -18.39 -9.68 15.85
N PRO A 126 -18.66 -9.24 17.10
CA PRO A 126 -19.96 -8.69 17.46
C PRO A 126 -20.24 -7.33 16.81
N ASP A 127 -19.19 -6.62 16.36
CA ASP A 127 -19.31 -5.33 15.66
C ASP A 127 -18.18 -5.21 14.60
N PRO A 128 -18.33 -5.86 13.43
CA PRO A 128 -17.31 -5.87 12.38
C PRO A 128 -16.90 -4.46 11.92
N ALA A 129 -17.81 -3.47 12.02
CA ALA A 129 -17.53 -2.10 11.63
C ALA A 129 -16.51 -1.39 12.53
N LYS A 130 -16.25 -1.93 13.74
CA LYS A 130 -15.28 -1.38 14.70
C LYS A 130 -14.02 -2.21 14.82
N GLU A 131 -13.92 -3.34 14.13
CA GLU A 131 -12.74 -4.21 14.18
C GLU A 131 -11.85 -3.95 12.97
N LEU A 132 -10.56 -3.68 13.20
CA LEU A 132 -9.59 -3.76 12.13
C LEU A 132 -8.74 -5.02 12.25
N ILE A 133 -8.82 -5.82 11.19
CA ILE A 133 -8.04 -7.04 11.04
C ILE A 133 -7.23 -6.91 9.77
N VAL A 134 -5.90 -6.91 9.92
CA VAL A 134 -4.97 -6.90 8.79
C VAL A 134 -4.14 -8.18 8.85
N ALA A 135 -4.06 -8.86 7.72
CA ALA A 135 -3.19 -10.01 7.54
C ALA A 135 -2.26 -9.77 6.35
N THR A 136 -1.06 -10.31 6.44
CA THR A 136 -0.09 -10.37 5.33
C THR A 136 0.53 -11.76 5.28
N VAL A 137 1.08 -12.13 4.12
CA VAL A 137 1.78 -13.39 3.92
C VAL A 137 3.27 -13.14 3.77
N ALA A 138 4.07 -14.05 4.30
CA ALA A 138 5.53 -14.05 4.17
C ALA A 138 6.00 -15.46 3.80
N ALA A 139 7.11 -15.54 3.07
CA ALA A 139 7.79 -16.79 2.74
C ALA A 139 9.09 -16.92 3.55
N PRO A 140 9.54 -18.16 3.85
CA PRO A 140 10.86 -18.39 4.41
C PRO A 140 11.96 -17.82 3.48
N LEU A 141 13.02 -17.27 4.09
CA LEU A 141 14.23 -16.93 3.35
C LEU A 141 14.88 -18.23 2.83
N ARG A 142 15.38 -18.19 1.60
CA ARG A 142 15.98 -19.33 0.92
C ARG A 142 17.46 -19.50 1.26
N ASP A 143 18.16 -18.38 1.45
CA ASP A 143 19.60 -18.34 1.68
C ASP A 143 20.02 -17.07 2.45
N GLU A 144 21.31 -16.97 2.73
CA GLU A 144 21.90 -15.85 3.45
C GLU A 144 21.95 -14.55 2.60
N GLU A 145 22.00 -14.66 1.27
CA GLU A 145 21.98 -13.50 0.39
C GLU A 145 20.64 -12.76 0.50
N GLU A 146 19.53 -13.50 0.54
CA GLU A 146 18.20 -12.92 0.77
C GLU A 146 18.08 -12.22 2.11
N ARG A 147 18.70 -12.79 3.17
CA ARG A 147 18.71 -12.20 4.51
C ARG A 147 19.32 -10.80 4.51
N TRP A 148 20.34 -10.57 3.70
CA TRP A 148 21.03 -9.28 3.65
C TRP A 148 20.57 -8.37 2.50
N SER A 149 19.78 -8.89 1.55
CA SER A 149 19.30 -8.10 0.40
C SER A 149 18.38 -6.93 0.80
N PRO A 150 18.74 -5.65 0.54
CA PRO A 150 17.88 -4.51 0.85
C PRO A 150 16.61 -4.45 -0.02
N SER A 151 16.55 -5.27 -1.07
CA SER A 151 15.39 -5.36 -1.97
C SER A 151 14.29 -6.28 -1.43
N LEU A 152 14.58 -7.09 -0.40
CA LEU A 152 13.62 -7.97 0.25
C LEU A 152 13.23 -7.41 1.62
N VAL A 153 11.94 -7.21 1.82
CA VAL A 153 11.37 -6.83 3.13
C VAL A 153 11.34 -8.06 4.03
N LYS A 154 11.91 -7.94 5.23
CA LYS A 154 11.91 -9.02 6.23
C LYS A 154 10.81 -8.75 7.23
N VAL A 155 10.20 -9.82 7.70
CA VAL A 155 9.20 -9.79 8.76
C VAL A 155 9.64 -10.74 9.83
N TRP A 156 9.66 -10.27 11.09
CA TRP A 156 9.90 -11.15 12.22
C TRP A 156 8.56 -11.58 12.82
N PRO A 157 8.17 -12.86 12.70
CA PRO A 157 6.96 -13.33 13.35
C PRO A 157 7.19 -13.32 14.87
N GLY A 158 6.39 -12.55 15.60
CA GLY A 158 6.22 -12.71 17.03
C GLY A 158 5.67 -14.11 17.33
N ARG A 159 5.79 -14.54 18.59
CA ARG A 159 5.58 -15.92 19.08
C ARG A 159 4.22 -16.57 18.80
N GLU A 160 3.35 -15.91 18.03
CA GLU A 160 2.04 -16.39 17.61
C GLU A 160 1.63 -15.84 16.21
N GLY A 161 2.54 -15.89 15.23
CA GLY A 161 2.24 -15.45 13.85
C GLY A 161 2.13 -13.92 13.68
N ARG A 162 2.96 -13.18 14.42
CA ARG A 162 2.77 -11.75 14.71
C ARG A 162 3.89 -10.89 14.10
N GLY A 163 3.86 -10.66 12.78
CA GLY A 163 4.95 -9.98 12.06
C GLY A 163 5.18 -8.52 12.42
N GLY A 164 6.36 -8.16 12.94
CA GLY A 164 6.84 -6.77 13.03
C GLY A 164 7.75 -6.43 11.84
N GLY A 165 7.48 -5.33 11.15
CA GLY A 165 8.41 -4.73 10.20
C GLY A 165 9.41 -3.86 10.94
N GLY A 166 10.68 -4.25 10.94
CA GLY A 166 11.78 -3.48 11.52
C GLY A 166 12.82 -3.15 10.47
N GLY A 167 13.05 -1.84 10.24
CA GLY A 167 14.25 -1.36 9.57
C GLY A 167 15.50 -1.75 10.37
N GLY A 168 16.63 -1.86 9.67
CA GLY A 168 17.88 -2.38 10.21
C GLY A 168 18.28 -1.78 11.56
N GLY A 169 18.40 -2.63 12.57
CA GLY A 169 18.81 -2.28 13.93
C GLY A 169 18.21 -3.24 14.96
N ASP A 170 19.04 -3.74 15.88
CA ASP A 170 18.67 -4.69 16.93
C ASP A 170 17.75 -4.09 18.03
N ALA A 171 16.98 -4.99 18.67
CA ALA A 171 16.26 -4.91 19.98
C ALA A 171 14.82 -4.33 20.02
N PRO A 172 14.00 -4.55 21.09
CA PRO A 172 13.91 -5.63 22.09
C PRO A 172 12.50 -6.32 22.13
N ARG A 173 12.31 -7.21 23.11
CA ARG A 173 11.20 -8.17 23.28
C ARG A 173 9.83 -7.53 23.59
N GLY A 174 8.83 -7.91 22.78
CA GLY A 174 7.55 -8.44 23.23
C GLY A 174 6.41 -7.46 23.59
N ASP A 175 5.57 -7.15 22.60
CA ASP A 175 4.09 -7.18 22.67
C ASP A 175 3.53 -6.84 21.27
N LEU A 176 2.79 -7.75 20.63
CA LEU A 176 2.15 -7.44 19.34
C LEU A 176 0.76 -6.83 19.56
N ARG A 177 0.61 -5.61 19.09
CA ARG A 177 -0.69 -5.00 18.77
C ARG A 177 -0.92 -5.08 17.26
N LEU A 178 -2.08 -5.60 16.86
CA LEU A 178 -2.62 -5.43 15.52
C LEU A 178 -2.85 -3.92 15.33
N PHE A 179 -2.15 -3.30 14.39
CA PHE A 179 -2.30 -1.86 14.15
C PHE A 179 -3.31 -1.60 13.06
N ALA A 180 -4.17 -0.64 13.38
CA ALA A 180 -5.17 -0.08 12.52
C ALA A 180 -4.89 1.37 12.22
N GLY A 181 -4.78 1.71 10.94
CA GLY A 181 -4.67 3.08 10.47
C GLY A 181 -5.75 3.37 9.45
N GLY A 182 -6.84 3.98 9.91
CA GLY A 182 -7.49 5.11 9.25
C GLY A 182 -7.32 6.32 10.20
N PRO A 183 -7.31 7.58 9.72
CA PRO A 183 -6.84 8.71 10.51
C PRO A 183 -7.72 8.95 11.75
N PRO A 184 -7.14 9.34 12.90
CA PRO A 184 -7.92 9.98 13.95
C PRO A 184 -8.39 11.33 13.44
N GLU A 185 -9.65 11.69 13.69
CA GLU A 185 -10.05 13.09 13.69
C GLU A 185 -9.14 13.86 14.65
N MET A 186 -8.32 14.76 14.12
CA MET A 186 -7.45 15.65 14.90
C MET A 186 -7.55 17.06 14.34
N GLY A 187 -8.18 17.91 15.16
CA GLY A 187 -8.52 19.29 14.88
C GLY A 187 -7.33 20.20 14.57
N LEU A 188 -7.71 21.33 13.97
CA LEU A 188 -6.88 22.49 13.67
C LEU A 188 -6.12 22.99 14.92
N GLY A 189 -4.80 23.18 14.79
CA GLY A 189 -3.92 23.81 15.78
C GLY A 189 -2.52 24.10 15.20
N PRO A 190 -1.82 25.17 15.63
CA PRO A 190 -1.30 26.18 14.70
C PRO A 190 0.08 25.90 14.09
N SER A 191 0.27 26.52 12.93
CA SER A 191 1.47 26.48 12.09
C SER A 191 2.77 26.80 12.84
N LYS A 192 3.76 25.90 12.76
CA LYS A 192 5.16 26.24 13.08
C LYS A 192 5.85 26.73 11.81
N ARG A 193 6.14 28.04 11.79
CA ARG A 193 6.96 28.75 10.81
C ARG A 193 8.29 28.01 10.59
N ARG A 194 8.64 27.73 9.33
CA ARG A 194 10.01 27.37 8.93
C ARG A 194 10.92 28.56 9.25
N ARG A 195 11.93 28.32 10.10
CA ARG A 195 13.13 29.17 10.17
C ARG A 195 13.98 28.82 8.96
N THR A 196 14.13 29.76 8.03
CA THR A 196 15.15 29.71 6.99
C THR A 196 16.48 30.11 7.61
N SER A 197 17.43 29.18 7.62
CA SER A 197 18.86 29.45 7.81
C SER A 197 19.38 30.17 6.56
N GLY A 198 19.66 31.47 6.69
CA GLY A 198 20.43 32.25 5.73
C GLY A 198 21.81 32.55 6.33
N GLU A 199 22.86 32.27 5.57
CA GLU A 199 24.26 32.52 5.88
C GLU A 199 24.60 34.01 6.10
N PRO A 200 25.72 34.33 6.76
CA PRO A 200 26.12 35.71 7.07
C PRO A 200 26.95 36.30 5.92
N GLY A 201 26.63 37.53 5.51
CA GLY A 201 27.39 38.22 4.46
C GLY A 201 27.31 39.75 4.57
N ALA A 202 28.48 40.34 4.76
CA ALA A 202 28.87 41.74 4.50
C ALA A 202 28.40 42.83 5.47
N ALA A 203 29.34 43.20 6.35
CA ALA A 203 29.45 44.53 6.92
C ALA A 203 29.78 45.57 5.83
N GLN A 204 29.14 46.74 5.90
CA GLN A 204 29.73 48.03 5.52
C GLN A 204 28.91 49.15 6.17
N GLY A 205 29.60 49.94 7.01
CA GLY A 205 29.04 51.07 7.73
C GLY A 205 29.17 52.38 6.95
N ASN A 206 28.22 53.27 7.18
CA ASN A 206 28.35 54.73 7.28
C ASN A 206 26.95 55.25 7.62
N GLY A 207 26.67 55.87 8.76
CA GLY A 207 27.28 57.11 9.22
C GLY A 207 26.43 58.28 8.71
N GLY A 208 25.50 58.81 9.51
CA GLY A 208 24.70 59.96 9.05
C GLY A 208 23.45 60.33 9.86
N ARG A 209 23.66 60.85 11.08
CA ARG A 209 22.94 61.97 11.73
C ARG A 209 21.40 62.09 11.56
N HIS A 210 20.71 61.91 12.69
CA HIS A 210 19.44 62.56 13.01
C HIS A 210 19.53 64.09 13.04
N PRO A 211 18.42 64.79 12.76
CA PRO A 211 18.02 65.93 13.57
C PRO A 211 16.68 65.67 14.30
N ARG A 212 16.59 66.36 15.43
CA ARG A 212 15.58 66.33 16.50
C ARG A 212 14.19 66.80 16.04
N LEU A 213 13.14 66.28 16.69
CA LEU A 213 11.92 67.04 16.96
C LEU A 213 11.48 66.80 18.41
N ARG A 214 11.61 67.89 19.19
CA ARG A 214 10.95 68.31 20.43
C ARG A 214 10.95 67.41 21.66
#